data_AF-A0A2J8ULG1-F1
#
_entry.id   AF-A0A2J8ULG1-F1
#
_cell.length_a   1.000
_cell.length_b   1.000
_cell.length_c   1.000
_cell.angle_alpha   90.00
_cell.angle_beta   90.00
_cell.angle_gamma   90.00
#
_symmetry.space_group_name_H-M   'P 1'
#
loop_
_entity.id
_entity.type
_entity.pdbx_description
1 polymer ?
#
loop_
_entity_poly.entity_id
_entity_poly.type
_entity_poly.pdbx_seq_one_letter_code
_entity_poly.pdbx_strand_id
1 'polypeptide(L)'
;CVQAFRARNWWVASIDVVENEEASASVVVVMTDSFTEQADQVTAEVGKLLGEEKVDAILCVAGGWAGGNAKSKSLFKNCDLMWKQSMWTSTISSHLATKHLKEGGLLTLAGAKAALDGTPGLPWIPR
;
A
#
# COMPACT_ATOMS: atom_id res chain seq x y z
N CYS A 1 5.47 10.52 5.74
CA CYS A 1 4.08 11.02 5.61
C CYS A 1 3.43 11.29 6.95
N VAL A 2 3.31 10.28 7.82
CA VAL A 2 2.65 10.38 9.14
C VAL A 2 3.13 11.60 9.93
N GLN A 3 4.43 11.69 10.24
CA GLN A 3 5.02 12.82 10.97
C GLN A 3 4.66 14.19 10.37
N ALA A 4 4.78 14.34 9.05
CA ALA A 4 4.57 15.62 8.37
C ALA A 4 3.11 16.12 8.47
N PHE A 5 2.12 15.21 8.42
CA PHE A 5 0.70 15.55 8.60
C PHE A 5 0.34 15.72 10.08
N ARG A 6 0.87 14.87 10.96
CA ARG A 6 0.71 14.98 12.42
C ARG A 6 1.26 16.32 12.94
N ALA A 7 2.40 16.78 12.43
CA ALA A 7 2.98 18.10 12.74
C ALA A 7 2.11 19.29 12.30
N ARG A 8 1.11 19.06 11.43
CA ARG A 8 0.09 20.05 11.03
C ARG A 8 -1.25 19.80 11.70
N ASN A 9 -1.26 19.00 12.78
CA ASN A 9 -2.43 18.65 13.57
C ASN A 9 -3.50 17.87 12.81
N TRP A 10 -3.15 17.20 11.71
CA TRP A 10 -4.07 16.29 11.03
C TRP A 10 -4.20 14.99 11.83
N TRP A 11 -5.39 14.40 11.79
CA TRP A 11 -5.57 13.00 12.19
C TRP A 11 -5.03 12.10 11.09
N VAL A 12 -4.22 11.10 11.46
CA VAL A 12 -3.58 10.21 10.49
C VAL A 12 -3.67 8.78 10.99
N ALA A 13 -4.28 7.89 10.20
CA ALA A 13 -4.16 6.45 10.39
C ALA A 13 -2.99 5.89 9.57
N SER A 14 -2.19 5.02 10.19
CA SER A 14 -1.19 4.20 9.50
C SER A 14 -1.75 2.81 9.24
N ILE A 15 -1.52 2.25 8.04
CA ILE A 15 -1.90 0.88 7.69
C ILE A 15 -0.63 0.19 7.20
N ASP A 16 -0.08 -0.71 8.01
CA ASP A 16 1.19 -1.39 7.71
C ASP A 16 1.26 -2.73 8.46
N VAL A 17 2.28 -3.53 8.18
CA VAL A 17 2.52 -4.82 8.87
C VAL A 17 3.08 -4.64 10.28
N VAL A 18 3.43 -3.40 10.66
CA VAL A 18 3.89 -2.99 11.99
C VAL A 18 3.17 -1.71 12.41
N GLU A 19 2.91 -1.56 13.70
CA GLU A 19 2.33 -0.34 14.26
C GLU A 19 3.24 0.88 14.10
N ASN A 20 2.63 2.06 13.90
CA ASN A 20 3.33 3.33 13.94
C ASN A 20 2.80 4.19 15.11
N GLU A 21 3.57 4.27 16.19
CA GLU A 21 3.20 4.98 17.43
C GLU A 21 3.03 6.50 17.24
N GLU A 22 3.55 7.08 16.15
CA GLU A 22 3.39 8.50 15.85
C GLU A 22 2.05 8.82 15.16
N ALA A 23 1.36 7.80 14.65
CA ALA A 23 0.06 7.94 14.02
C ALA A 23 -1.03 8.18 15.07
N SER A 24 -2.16 8.76 14.65
CA SER A 24 -3.34 8.89 15.51
C SER A 24 -4.04 7.55 15.74
N ALA A 25 -3.89 6.62 14.80
CA ALA A 25 -4.35 5.24 14.88
C ALA A 25 -3.48 4.37 13.97
N SER A 26 -3.43 3.06 14.25
CA SER A 26 -2.79 2.07 13.39
C SER A 26 -3.72 0.89 13.12
N VAL A 27 -3.73 0.42 11.88
CA VAL A 27 -4.32 -0.86 11.47
C VAL A 27 -3.15 -1.77 11.10
N VAL A 28 -2.99 -2.87 11.83
CA VAL A 28 -1.89 -3.81 11.60
C VAL A 28 -2.36 -4.88 10.60
N VAL A 29 -1.70 -4.94 9.46
CA VAL A 29 -2.00 -5.89 8.39
C VAL A 29 -1.52 -7.29 8.82
N VAL A 30 -2.43 -8.26 8.81
CA VAL A 30 -2.08 -9.65 9.09
C VAL A 30 -1.38 -10.26 7.88
N MET A 31 -0.17 -10.77 8.09
CA MET A 31 0.59 -11.47 7.06
C MET A 31 -0.09 -12.79 6.68
N THR A 32 -0.50 -12.91 5.41
CA THR A 32 -1.13 -14.11 4.85
C THR A 32 -0.72 -14.30 3.39
N ASP A 33 -0.91 -15.53 2.89
CA ASP A 33 -0.79 -15.85 1.47
C ASP A 33 -2.11 -15.66 0.70
N SER A 34 -3.20 -15.38 1.40
CA SER A 34 -4.52 -15.14 0.80
C SER A 34 -4.79 -13.64 0.64
N PHE A 35 -4.80 -13.17 -0.60
CA PHE A 35 -5.13 -11.78 -0.91
C PHE A 35 -6.49 -11.35 -0.33
N THR A 36 -7.51 -12.21 -0.48
CA THR A 36 -8.87 -11.88 -0.04
C THR A 36 -8.96 -11.79 1.47
N GLU A 37 -8.26 -12.66 2.22
CA GLU A 37 -8.22 -12.57 3.69
C GLU A 37 -7.59 -11.24 4.15
N GLN A 38 -6.46 -10.85 3.55
CA GLN A 38 -5.82 -9.58 3.87
C GLN A 38 -6.73 -8.39 3.50
N ALA A 39 -7.38 -8.45 2.33
CA ALA A 39 -8.28 -7.42 1.86
C ALA A 39 -9.52 -7.27 2.77
N ASP A 40 -10.14 -8.39 3.17
CA ASP A 40 -11.31 -8.41 4.04
C ASP A 40 -10.95 -7.90 5.44
N GLN A 41 -9.81 -8.32 5.99
CA GLN A 41 -9.33 -7.86 7.30
C GLN A 41 -9.09 -6.35 7.32
N VAL A 42 -8.29 -5.83 6.39
CA VAL A 42 -7.99 -4.39 6.32
C VAL A 42 -9.27 -3.59 6.07
N THR A 43 -10.14 -4.05 5.17
CA THR A 43 -11.41 -3.37 4.88
C THR A 43 -12.33 -3.33 6.10
N ALA A 44 -12.41 -4.43 6.86
CA ALA A 44 -13.23 -4.49 8.06
C ALA A 44 -12.67 -3.61 9.18
N GLU A 45 -11.36 -3.61 9.42
CA GLU A 45 -10.74 -2.81 10.47
C GLU A 45 -10.77 -1.32 10.18
N VAL A 46 -10.47 -0.91 8.94
CA VAL A 46 -10.61 0.50 8.53
C VAL A 46 -12.08 0.94 8.61
N GLY A 47 -13.02 0.07 8.21
CA GLY A 47 -14.46 0.34 8.34
C GLY A 47 -14.88 0.55 9.80
N LYS A 48 -14.37 -0.24 10.74
CA LYS A 48 -14.61 -0.05 12.18
C LYS A 48 -13.95 1.21 12.72
N LEU A 49 -12.72 1.50 12.29
CA LEU A 49 -11.95 2.66 12.75
C LEU A 49 -12.61 3.98 12.35
N LEU A 50 -13.09 4.07 11.10
CA LEU A 50 -13.68 5.29 10.55
C LEU A 50 -15.18 5.40 10.82
N GLY A 51 -15.90 4.29 10.90
CA GLY A 51 -17.37 4.31 10.97
C GLY A 51 -17.96 5.03 9.76
N GLU A 52 -18.70 6.11 10.02
CA GLU A 52 -19.30 6.97 8.97
C GLU A 52 -18.36 8.08 8.47
N GLU A 53 -17.25 8.32 9.17
CA GLU A 53 -16.30 9.37 8.82
C GLU A 53 -15.60 9.08 7.49
N LYS A 54 -15.26 10.17 6.79
CA LYS A 54 -14.56 10.13 5.50
C LYS A 54 -13.21 10.83 5.62
N VAL A 55 -12.24 10.37 4.84
CA VAL A 55 -10.90 10.95 4.80
C VAL A 55 -10.73 11.85 3.57
N ASP A 56 -9.91 12.90 3.72
CA ASP A 56 -9.56 13.81 2.62
C ASP A 56 -8.60 13.16 1.61
N ALA A 57 -7.77 12.22 2.07
CA ALA A 57 -6.82 11.54 1.22
C ALA A 57 -6.50 10.11 1.69
N ILE A 58 -6.21 9.24 0.72
CA ILE A 58 -5.58 7.93 0.93
C ILE A 58 -4.25 7.93 0.17
N LEU A 59 -3.16 7.74 0.90
CA LEU A 59 -1.80 7.78 0.37
C LEU A 59 -1.18 6.37 0.39
N CYS A 60 -1.40 5.59 -0.67
CA CYS A 60 -0.80 4.27 -0.82
C CYS A 60 0.67 4.39 -1.22
N VAL A 61 1.54 4.49 -0.22
CA VAL A 61 3.00 4.55 -0.36
C VAL A 61 3.69 3.20 -0.08
N ALA A 62 2.91 2.16 0.20
CA ALA A 62 3.41 0.81 0.38
C ALA A 62 4.02 0.29 -0.93
N GLY A 63 5.08 -0.48 -0.79
CA GLY A 63 5.84 -0.99 -1.90
C GLY A 63 7.19 -1.50 -1.43
N GLY A 64 7.96 -1.98 -2.39
CA GLY A 64 9.29 -2.50 -2.17
C GLY A 64 9.91 -2.84 -3.51
N TRP A 65 11.11 -3.40 -3.47
CA TRP A 65 11.79 -3.79 -4.69
C TRP A 65 12.52 -5.12 -4.51
N ALA A 66 12.33 -6.02 -5.48
CA ALA A 66 13.09 -7.24 -5.65
C ALA A 66 13.28 -7.52 -7.15
N GLY A 67 14.53 -7.66 -7.57
CA GLY A 67 14.90 -7.85 -8.98
C GLY A 67 14.94 -9.30 -9.44
N GLY A 68 15.41 -9.51 -10.66
CA GLY A 68 15.58 -10.83 -11.26
C GLY A 68 14.99 -10.89 -12.66
N ASN A 69 15.75 -11.45 -13.59
CA ASN A 69 15.24 -11.74 -14.93
C ASN A 69 14.41 -13.05 -14.93
N ALA A 70 13.78 -13.37 -16.06
CA ALA A 70 12.97 -14.58 -16.21
C ALA A 70 13.73 -15.91 -16.00
N LYS A 71 15.08 -15.89 -16.05
CA LYS A 71 15.94 -17.05 -15.79
C LYS A 71 16.32 -17.18 -14.31
N SER A 72 16.02 -16.18 -13.48
CA SER A 72 16.40 -16.19 -12.06
C SER A 72 15.70 -17.33 -11.31
N LYS A 73 16.47 -18.05 -10.48
CA LYS A 73 15.91 -19.05 -9.55
C LYS A 73 14.95 -18.42 -8.53
N SER A 74 15.07 -17.11 -8.28
CA SER A 74 14.22 -16.37 -7.35
C SER A 74 13.01 -15.73 -8.01
N LEU A 75 12.75 -15.95 -9.31
CA LEU A 75 11.70 -15.27 -10.06
C LEU A 75 10.34 -15.33 -9.34
N PHE A 76 9.85 -16.54 -9.04
CA PHE A 76 8.53 -16.71 -8.43
C PHE A 76 8.44 -16.08 -7.04
N LYS A 77 9.48 -16.26 -6.21
CA LYS A 77 9.56 -15.65 -4.87
C LYS A 77 9.51 -14.12 -4.95
N ASN A 78 10.27 -13.53 -5.88
CA ASN A 78 10.35 -12.09 -6.01
C ASN A 78 9.06 -11.51 -6.61
N CYS A 79 8.44 -12.20 -7.57
CA CYS A 79 7.12 -11.82 -8.10
C CYS A 79 6.05 -11.82 -7.00
N ASP A 80 5.96 -12.90 -6.20
CA ASP A 80 5.02 -12.99 -5.08
C ASP A 80 5.17 -11.81 -4.11
N LEU A 81 6.41 -11.51 -3.70
CA LEU A 81 6.72 -10.38 -2.83
C LEU A 81 6.30 -9.03 -3.46
N MET A 82 6.63 -8.80 -4.74
CA MET A 82 6.29 -7.54 -5.43
C MET A 82 4.79 -7.37 -5.63
N TRP A 83 4.07 -8.44 -5.94
CA TRP A 83 2.61 -8.42 -6.04
C TRP A 83 1.96 -8.11 -4.69
N LYS A 84 2.42 -8.75 -3.62
CA LYS A 84 1.92 -8.47 -2.26
C LYS A 84 2.18 -7.03 -1.83
N GLN A 85 3.37 -6.49 -2.09
CA GLN A 85 3.75 -5.14 -1.63
C GLN A 85 3.19 -4.00 -2.48
N SER A 86 2.91 -4.23 -3.78
CA SER A 86 2.48 -3.17 -4.70
C SER A 86 1.08 -3.37 -5.27
N MET A 87 0.73 -4.58 -5.71
CA MET A 87 -0.58 -4.85 -6.31
C MET A 87 -1.67 -4.96 -5.26
N TRP A 88 -1.43 -5.72 -4.19
CA TRP A 88 -2.44 -5.93 -3.14
C TRP A 88 -2.75 -4.62 -2.42
N THR A 89 -1.72 -3.89 -2.01
CA THR A 89 -1.83 -2.60 -1.33
C THR A 89 -2.56 -1.56 -2.17
N SER A 90 -2.24 -1.45 -3.47
CA SER A 90 -2.92 -0.54 -4.39
C SER A 90 -4.39 -0.92 -4.61
N THR A 91 -4.68 -2.22 -4.71
CA THR A 91 -6.05 -2.72 -4.92
C THR A 91 -6.92 -2.45 -3.70
N ILE A 92 -6.43 -2.79 -2.50
CA ILE A 92 -7.15 -2.54 -1.24
C ILE A 92 -7.35 -1.04 -1.03
N SER A 93 -6.31 -0.22 -1.26
CA SER A 93 -6.41 1.24 -1.14
C SER A 93 -7.46 1.84 -2.08
N SER A 94 -7.54 1.32 -3.31
CA SER A 94 -8.56 1.73 -4.29
C SER A 94 -9.96 1.37 -3.81
N HIS A 95 -10.15 0.19 -3.22
CA HIS A 95 -11.44 -0.21 -2.64
C HIS A 95 -11.80 0.64 -1.41
N LEU A 96 -10.86 0.92 -0.52
CA LEU A 96 -11.07 1.81 0.62
C LEU A 96 -11.48 3.22 0.16
N ALA A 97 -10.92 3.70 -0.96
CA ALA A 97 -11.26 5.01 -1.51
C ALA A 97 -12.74 5.10 -1.92
N THR A 98 -13.31 4.06 -2.53
CA THR A 98 -14.74 4.08 -2.90
C THR A 98 -15.67 4.13 -1.69
N LYS A 99 -15.20 3.67 -0.53
CA LYS A 99 -15.98 3.59 0.71
C LYS A 99 -15.74 4.74 1.66
N HIS A 100 -14.55 5.30 1.71
CA HIS A 100 -14.12 6.20 2.79
C HIS A 100 -13.53 7.52 2.31
N LEU A 101 -13.29 7.71 1.01
CA LEU A 101 -12.80 8.99 0.50
C LEU A 101 -13.96 10.00 0.38
N LYS A 102 -13.71 11.26 0.74
CA LYS A 102 -14.65 12.36 0.49
C LYS A 102 -14.81 12.61 -1.01
N GLU A 103 -15.94 13.19 -1.40
CA GLU A 103 -16.07 13.78 -2.74
C GLU A 103 -15.01 14.88 -2.92
N GLY A 104 -14.31 14.87 -4.05
CA GLY A 104 -13.15 15.75 -4.28
C GLY A 104 -11.87 15.36 -3.52
N GLY A 105 -11.88 14.24 -2.78
CA GLY A 105 -10.70 13.71 -2.09
C GLY A 105 -9.66 13.11 -3.03
N LEU A 106 -8.49 12.79 -2.48
CA LEU A 106 -7.32 12.33 -3.24
C LEU A 106 -6.94 10.87 -2.92
N LEU A 107 -6.82 10.04 -3.95
CA LEU A 107 -6.12 8.76 -3.88
C LEU A 107 -4.79 8.86 -4.62
N THR A 108 -3.67 8.57 -3.95
CA THR A 108 -2.36 8.43 -4.62
C THR A 108 -1.87 6.98 -4.54
N LEU A 109 -1.34 6.47 -5.65
CA LEU A 109 -0.74 5.14 -5.74
C LEU A 109 0.75 5.26 -6.10
N ALA A 110 1.56 4.36 -5.55
CA ALA A 110 2.99 4.28 -5.85
C ALA A 110 3.25 3.50 -7.15
N GLY A 111 3.67 4.21 -8.20
CA GLY A 111 4.19 3.63 -9.43
C GLY A 111 5.72 3.62 -9.47
N ALA A 112 6.28 3.11 -10.57
CA ALA A 112 7.72 3.17 -10.84
C ALA A 112 7.97 3.66 -12.28
N LYS A 113 8.79 4.71 -12.43
CA LYS A 113 9.16 5.23 -13.77
C LYS A 113 9.74 4.15 -14.68
N ALA A 114 10.52 3.23 -14.12
CA ALA A 114 11.15 2.15 -14.88
C ALA A 114 10.13 1.20 -15.52
N ALA A 115 8.93 1.06 -14.95
CA ALA A 115 7.87 0.18 -15.47
C ALA A 115 7.12 0.79 -16.67
N LEU A 116 7.47 2.02 -17.09
CA LEU A 116 6.99 2.58 -18.36
C LEU A 116 7.67 1.94 -19.58
N ASP A 117 8.78 1.24 -19.36
CA ASP A 117 9.53 0.49 -20.36
C ASP A 117 9.68 -0.98 -19.92
N GLY A 118 10.23 -1.83 -20.80
CA GLY A 118 10.57 -3.22 -20.44
C GLY A 118 11.64 -3.28 -19.35
N THR A 119 11.41 -4.08 -18.30
CA THR A 119 12.32 -4.22 -17.14
C THR A 119 12.96 -5.62 -17.07
N PRO A 120 13.83 -6.03 -18.02
CA PRO A 120 14.26 -7.42 -18.16
C PRO A 120 15.11 -7.98 -17.00
N GLY A 121 15.55 -7.17 -16.03
CA GLY A 121 16.25 -7.70 -14.84
C GLY A 121 16.74 -6.68 -13.79
N LEU A 122 16.24 -5.44 -13.83
CA LEU A 122 16.91 -4.21 -13.35
C LEU A 122 17.53 -4.22 -11.93
N PRO A 123 18.86 -4.21 -11.77
CA PRO A 123 19.57 -3.77 -10.57
C PRO A 123 20.12 -2.32 -10.73
N TRP A 124 19.30 -1.40 -11.24
CA TRP A 124 19.60 -0.01 -11.70
C TRP A 124 20.23 0.09 -13.12
N ILE A 125 19.54 0.79 -14.03
CA ILE A 125 19.79 1.07 -15.49
C ILE A 125 21.23 1.64 -15.73
N PRO A 126 21.99 1.40 -16.83
CA PRO A 126 21.60 1.43 -18.26
C PRO A 126 22.05 0.23 -19.13
N ARG A 127 21.52 0.21 -20.36
CA ARG A 127 21.76 -0.82 -21.39
C ARG A 127 23.23 -1.02 -21.71
#